data_AF-A0A0T7SBR5-F1
#
_entry.id   AF-A0A0T7SBR5-F1
#
_cell.length_a   1.000
_cell.length_b   1.000
_cell.length_c   1.000
_cell.angle_alpha   90.00
_cell.angle_beta   90.00
_cell.angle_gamma   90.00
#
_symmetry.space_group_name_H-M   'P 1'
#
loop_
_entity.id
_entity.type
_entity.pdbx_description
1 polymer ?
#
loop_
_entity_poly.entity_id
_entity_poly.type
_entity_poly.pdbx_seq_one_letter_code
_entity_poly.pdbx_strand_id
1 'polypeptide(L)'
;MKTKFKYDYLNNQLSLINPNTEYSHQIPEEHKFTANFGGQGFILGEHSWIIFTILTQKIRVFAKLSQNGETIYYRHDFSPADIISFQFTPADQVIKNEKGWWIPKNR
;
A
#
# COMPACT_ATOMS: atom_id res chain seq x y z
N MET A 1 -12.38 -8.61 6.40
CA MET A 1 -11.97 -9.18 5.10
C MET A 1 -10.54 -8.76 4.82
N LYS A 2 -9.72 -9.63 4.21
CA LYS A 2 -8.33 -9.32 3.84
C LYS A 2 -8.32 -8.67 2.45
N THR A 3 -8.03 -7.38 2.38
CA THR A 3 -7.92 -6.65 1.11
C THR A 3 -6.64 -7.05 0.40
N LYS A 4 -6.77 -7.61 -0.81
CA LYS A 4 -5.64 -8.01 -1.67
C LYS A 4 -5.48 -7.00 -2.80
N PHE A 5 -4.22 -6.73 -3.15
CA PHE A 5 -3.86 -5.75 -4.17
C PHE A 5 -2.91 -6.36 -5.19
N LYS A 6 -3.03 -5.92 -6.44
CA LYS A 6 -2.06 -6.16 -7.51
C LYS A 6 -1.57 -4.82 -8.02
N TYR A 7 -0.26 -4.61 -8.02
CA TYR A 7 0.38 -3.40 -8.51
C TYR A 7 1.28 -3.70 -9.71
N ASP A 8 1.03 -3.02 -10.81
CA ASP A 8 1.91 -2.94 -11.98
C ASP A 8 2.67 -1.61 -11.90
N TYR A 9 3.96 -1.68 -11.57
CA TYR A 9 4.81 -0.51 -11.35
C TYR A 9 5.27 0.16 -12.64
N LEU A 10 5.29 -0.55 -13.78
CA LEU A 10 5.63 0.04 -15.08
C LEU A 10 4.53 0.99 -15.53
N ASN A 11 3.29 0.60 -15.30
CA ASN A 11 2.10 1.36 -15.70
C ASN A 11 1.52 2.23 -14.57
N ASN A 12 2.12 2.20 -13.38
CA ASN A 12 1.59 2.81 -12.15
C ASN A 12 0.08 2.52 -12.00
N GLN A 13 -0.26 1.23 -11.99
CA GLN A 13 -1.63 0.76 -11.95
C GLN A 13 -1.85 -0.15 -10.74
N LEU A 14 -2.79 0.23 -9.87
CA LEU A 14 -3.24 -0.58 -8.75
C LEU A 14 -4.61 -1.17 -9.03
N SER A 15 -4.75 -2.45 -8.71
CA SER A 15 -5.97 -3.23 -8.86
C SER A 15 -6.36 -3.84 -7.53
N LEU A 16 -7.63 -3.68 -7.14
CA LEU A 16 -8.23 -4.36 -6.00
C LEU A 16 -8.63 -5.77 -6.40
N ILE A 17 -8.13 -6.80 -5.70
CA ILE A 17 -8.52 -8.20 -5.93
C ILE A 17 -9.63 -8.56 -4.94
N ASN A 18 -10.84 -8.77 -5.44
CA ASN A 18 -11.95 -9.25 -4.64
C ASN A 18 -11.86 -10.79 -4.49
N PRO A 19 -11.89 -11.36 -3.27
CA PRO A 19 -11.87 -12.81 -3.10
C PRO A 19 -13.09 -13.55 -3.70
N ASN A 20 -14.19 -12.83 -3.94
CA ASN A 20 -15.45 -13.42 -4.41
C ASN A 20 -15.70 -13.22 -5.92
N THR A 21 -14.89 -12.39 -6.58
CA THR A 21 -14.96 -12.16 -8.02
C THR A 21 -13.55 -11.95 -8.56
N GLU A 22 -13.15 -12.71 -9.57
CA GLU A 22 -11.83 -12.62 -10.20
C GLU A 22 -11.60 -11.29 -10.97
N TYR A 23 -12.58 -10.38 -10.91
CA TYR A 23 -12.49 -9.07 -11.51
C TYR A 23 -11.66 -8.12 -10.63
N SER A 24 -10.49 -7.75 -11.14
CA SER A 24 -9.73 -6.60 -10.65
C SER A 24 -10.49 -5.32 -10.93
N HIS A 25 -10.78 -4.52 -9.90
CA HIS A 25 -11.21 -3.14 -10.10
C HIS A 25 -9.95 -2.25 -10.16
N GLN A 26 -9.70 -1.66 -11.34
CA GLN A 26 -8.64 -0.67 -11.50
C GLN A 26 -9.00 0.62 -10.75
N ILE A 27 -8.04 1.19 -10.04
CA ILE A 27 -8.22 2.47 -9.36
C ILE A 27 -8.20 3.62 -10.40
N PRO A 28 -9.19 4.54 -10.40
CA PRO A 28 -9.25 5.68 -11.32
C PRO A 28 -8.03 6.63 -11.23
N GLU A 29 -7.81 7.43 -12.28
CA GLU A 29 -6.64 8.32 -12.37
C GLU A 29 -6.69 9.43 -11.31
N GLU A 30 -7.88 9.96 -11.01
CA GLU A 30 -8.11 10.97 -9.98
C GLU A 30 -7.77 10.49 -8.56
N HIS A 31 -7.65 9.19 -8.38
CA HIS A 31 -7.21 8.58 -7.13
C HIS A 31 -5.70 8.32 -7.11
N LYS A 32 -4.97 8.55 -8.21
CA LYS A 32 -3.51 8.45 -8.24
C LYS A 32 -2.88 9.76 -7.78
N PHE A 33 -1.71 9.66 -7.15
CA PHE A 33 -0.93 10.83 -6.78
C PHE A 33 0.57 10.52 -6.77
N THR A 34 1.37 11.58 -6.79
CA THR A 34 2.81 11.49 -6.55
C THR A 34 3.13 12.20 -5.25
N ALA A 35 3.75 11.50 -4.30
CA ALA A 35 4.21 12.03 -3.04
C ALA A 35 5.49 12.87 -3.25
N ASN A 36 5.82 13.66 -2.23
CA ASN A 36 7.13 14.31 -2.16
C ASN A 36 8.23 13.26 -2.32
N PHE A 37 9.30 13.59 -3.06
CA PHE A 37 10.40 12.69 -3.42
C PHE A 37 10.08 11.60 -4.46
N GLY A 38 9.00 11.76 -5.25
CA GLY A 38 8.73 10.94 -6.43
C GLY A 38 8.09 9.57 -6.17
N GLY A 39 7.64 9.32 -4.94
CA GLY A 39 6.86 8.11 -4.63
C GLY A 39 5.50 8.16 -5.32
N GLN A 40 5.07 7.06 -5.94
CA GLN A 40 3.75 6.97 -6.58
C GLN A 40 2.72 6.42 -5.59
N GLY A 41 1.45 6.79 -5.69
CA GLY A 41 0.44 6.34 -4.73
C GLY A 41 -0.99 6.40 -5.24
N PHE A 42 -1.88 5.82 -4.43
CA PHE A 42 -3.30 5.66 -4.71
C PHE A 42 -4.14 6.00 -3.47
N ILE A 43 -5.27 6.67 -3.66
CA ILE A 43 -6.30 6.95 -2.65
C ILE A 43 -7.36 5.86 -2.77
N LEU A 44 -7.62 5.15 -1.67
CA LEU A 44 -8.54 4.01 -1.63
C LEU A 44 -9.91 4.34 -1.02
N GLY A 45 -10.10 5.58 -0.60
CA GLY A 45 -11.32 6.06 0.05
C GLY A 45 -11.00 7.28 0.91
N GLU A 46 -12.02 7.77 1.63
CA GLU A 46 -11.84 8.92 2.51
C GLU A 46 -10.73 8.65 3.54
N HIS A 47 -9.71 9.50 3.51
CA HIS A 47 -8.54 9.40 4.34
C HIS A 47 -7.73 8.10 4.21
N SER A 48 -7.88 7.26 3.18
CA SER A 48 -7.07 6.03 3.00
C SER A 48 -6.19 6.09 1.76
N TRP A 49 -4.94 5.62 1.87
CA TRP A 49 -3.99 5.66 0.75
C TRP A 49 -2.94 4.55 0.81
N ILE A 50 -2.31 4.30 -0.34
CA ILE A 50 -1.11 3.45 -0.50
C ILE A 50 -0.06 4.24 -1.30
N ILE A 51 1.20 4.17 -0.88
CA ILE A 51 2.36 4.72 -1.57
C ILE A 51 3.35 3.60 -1.86
N PHE A 52 3.89 3.62 -3.07
CA PHE A 52 4.96 2.77 -3.58
C PHE A 52 6.22 3.61 -3.74
N THR A 53 7.31 3.14 -3.14
CA THR A 53 8.65 3.67 -3.34
C THR A 53 9.51 2.58 -3.96
N ILE A 54 9.90 2.79 -5.21
CA ILE A 54 10.75 1.86 -5.96
C ILE A 54 12.20 2.23 -5.64
N LEU A 55 12.92 1.31 -4.99
CA LEU A 55 14.34 1.43 -4.67
C LEU A 55 15.12 0.38 -5.46
N THR A 56 16.43 0.60 -5.64
CA THR A 56 17.30 -0.28 -6.44
C THR A 56 17.21 -1.76 -6.06
N GLN A 57 17.04 -2.06 -4.76
CA GLN A 57 17.05 -3.43 -4.24
C GLN A 57 15.69 -3.92 -3.74
N LYS A 58 14.66 -3.05 -3.72
CA LYS A 58 13.35 -3.41 -3.18
C LYS A 58 12.28 -2.41 -3.57
N ILE A 59 11.04 -2.85 -3.50
CA ILE A 59 9.87 -1.98 -3.59
C ILE A 59 9.24 -1.88 -2.21
N ARG A 60 9.16 -0.67 -1.67
CA ARG A 60 8.51 -0.41 -0.39
C ARG A 60 7.08 0.04 -0.63
N VAL A 61 6.14 -0.64 0.01
CA VAL A 61 4.74 -0.26 0.05
C VAL A 61 4.43 0.26 1.45
N PHE A 62 3.96 1.50 1.52
CA PHE A 62 3.46 2.10 2.75
C PHE A 62 1.99 2.42 2.59
N ALA A 63 1.16 2.05 3.54
CA ALA A 63 -0.27 2.28 3.46
C ALA A 63 -0.83 2.86 4.74
N LYS A 64 -1.88 3.68 4.58
CA LYS A 64 -2.74 4.14 5.65
C LYS A 64 -4.16 3.69 5.31
N LEU A 65 -4.74 2.84 6.14
CA LEU A 65 -6.11 2.37 5.98
C LEU A 65 -6.96 2.85 7.16
N SER A 66 -8.07 3.52 6.85
CA SER A 66 -9.11 3.83 7.82
C SER A 66 -10.13 2.69 7.82
N GLN A 67 -10.24 1.96 8.93
CA GLN A 67 -11.19 0.85 9.10
C GLN A 67 -11.91 1.00 10.44
N ASN A 68 -13.24 0.97 10.42
CA ASN A 68 -14.08 1.07 11.63
C ASN A 68 -13.76 2.31 12.51
N GLY A 69 -13.42 3.45 11.89
CA GLY A 69 -13.03 4.67 12.60
C GLY A 69 -11.58 4.69 13.11
N GLU A 70 -10.84 3.59 12.98
CA GLU A 70 -9.43 3.52 13.35
C GLU A 70 -8.52 3.72 12.14
N THR A 71 -7.42 4.46 12.33
CA THR A 71 -6.37 4.59 11.32
C THR A 71 -5.25 3.58 11.61
N ILE A 72 -5.00 2.68 10.66
CA ILE A 72 -3.94 1.67 10.76
C ILE A 72 -2.90 1.92 9.66
N TYR A 73 -1.63 1.92 10.06
CA TYR A 73 -0.49 2.11 9.15
C TYR A 73 0.19 0.78 8.89
N TYR A 74 0.58 0.55 7.64
CA TYR A 74 1.28 -0.65 7.20
C TYR A 74 2.54 -0.29 6.42
N ARG A 75 3.57 -1.13 6.55
CA ARG A 75 4.77 -1.08 5.72
C ARG A 75 5.18 -2.50 5.34
N HIS A 76 5.34 -2.74 4.04
CA HIS A 76 5.86 -3.99 3.51
C HIS A 76 6.95 -3.72 2.47
N ASP A 77 8.04 -4.48 2.52
CA ASP A 77 9.15 -4.37 1.58
C ASP A 77 9.18 -5.64 0.71
N PHE A 78 9.14 -5.48 -0.62
CA PHE A 78 9.20 -6.56 -1.61
C PHE A 78 10.53 -6.56 -2.34
N SER A 79 10.97 -7.71 -2.83
CA SER A 79 12.04 -7.72 -3.85
C SER A 79 11.52 -7.09 -5.15
N PRO A 80 12.37 -6.43 -5.96
CA PRO A 80 11.95 -5.83 -7.22
C PRO A 80 11.38 -6.92 -8.13
N ALA A 81 10.20 -6.66 -8.70
CA ALA A 81 9.51 -7.57 -9.61
C ALA A 81 8.56 -6.77 -10.50
N ASP A 82 8.22 -7.32 -11.68
CA ASP A 82 7.47 -6.54 -12.65
C ASP A 82 6.01 -6.29 -12.22
N ILE A 83 5.46 -7.22 -11.44
CA ILE A 83 4.11 -7.16 -10.90
C ILE A 83 4.20 -7.64 -9.47
N ILE A 84 3.65 -6.84 -8.55
CA ILE A 84 3.60 -7.20 -7.13
C ILE A 84 2.17 -7.52 -6.76
N SER A 85 1.94 -8.75 -6.31
CA SER A 85 0.71 -9.12 -5.62
C SER A 85 0.97 -9.10 -4.12
N PHE A 86 0.13 -8.41 -3.36
CA PHE A 86 0.33 -8.29 -1.92
C PHE A 86 -0.98 -8.19 -1.13
N GLN A 87 -0.84 -8.45 0.16
CA GLN A 87 -1.91 -8.32 1.12
C GLN A 87 -1.30 -7.87 2.44
N PHE A 88 -1.89 -6.86 3.07
CA PHE A 88 -1.46 -6.49 4.41
C PHE A 88 -1.92 -7.52 5.45
N THR A 89 -1.05 -7.74 6.42
CA THR A 89 -1.26 -8.61 7.57
C THR A 89 -0.94 -7.84 8.86
N PRO A 90 -1.32 -8.35 10.05
CA PRO A 90 -0.93 -7.73 11.31
C PRO A 90 0.59 -7.57 11.47
N ALA A 91 1.42 -8.43 10.87
CA ALA A 91 2.87 -8.32 10.93
C ALA A 91 3.43 -7.07 10.20
N ASP A 92 2.66 -6.54 9.26
CA ASP A 92 3.03 -5.37 8.46
C ASP A 92 2.66 -4.05 9.16
N GLN A 93 1.92 -4.11 10.27
CA GLN A 93 1.51 -2.92 11.01
C GLN A 93 2.73 -2.19 11.56
N VAL A 94 2.73 -0.87 11.43
CA VAL A 94 3.75 0.00 11.97
C VAL A 94 3.14 1.07 12.88
N ILE A 95 3.93 1.50 13.86
CA ILE A 95 3.62 2.65 14.72
C ILE A 95 4.79 3.62 14.70
N LYS A 96 4.50 4.89 15.01
CA LYS A 96 5.53 5.91 15.16
C LYS A 96 6.04 5.86 16.60
N ASN A 97 7.33 5.62 16.81
CA ASN A 97 7.92 5.66 18.15
C ASN A 97 8.13 7.11 18.62
N GLU A 98 8.61 7.28 19.87
CA GLU A 98 8.88 8.59 20.48
C GLU A 98 9.85 9.47 19.66
N LYS A 99 10.75 8.85 18.89
CA LYS A 99 11.71 9.53 18.01
C LYS A 99 11.13 9.91 16.64
N GLY A 100 9.85 9.61 16.42
CA GLY A 100 9.17 9.87 15.15
C GLY A 100 9.42 8.80 14.07
N TRP A 101 10.03 7.67 14.40
CA TRP A 101 10.38 6.63 13.44
C TRP A 101 9.27 5.58 13.31
N TRP A 102 9.03 5.11 12.09
CA TRP A 102 8.11 4.00 11.81
C TRP A 102 8.74 2.65 12.14
N ILE A 103 8.25 2.02 13.21
CA ILE A 103 8.70 0.71 13.70
C ILE A 103 7.58 -0.34 13.60
N PRO A 104 7.88 -1.64 13.47
CA PRO A 104 6.86 -2.68 13.53
C PRO A 104 6.08 -2.61 14.83
N LYS A 105 4.75 -2.75 14.75
CA LYS A 105 3.85 -2.72 15.92
C LYS A 105 3.92 -4.00 16.75
N ASN A 106 4.07 -5.15 16.08
CA ASN A 106 3.99 -6.49 16.69
C ASN A 106 5.37 -7.15 16.77
N ARG A 107 6.38 -6.43 17.28
CA ARG A 107 7.71 -6.99 17.53
C ARG A 107 7.86 -7.45 18.98
#